data_AF-A0A7S0IEI2-F1
#
_entry.id   AF-A0A7S0IEI2-F1
#
_cell.length_a   1.000
_cell.length_b   1.000
_cell.length_c   1.000
_cell.angle_alpha   90.00
_cell.angle_beta   90.00
_cell.angle_gamma   90.00
#
_symmetry.space_group_name_H-M   'P 1'
#
loop_
_entity.id
_entity.type
_entity.pdbx_description
1 polymer ?
#
loop_
_entity_poly.entity_id
_entity_poly.type
_entity_poly.pdbx_seq_one_letter_code
_entity_poly.pdbx_strand_id
1 'polypeptide(L)'
;GSPDGSPDDVGCVGAASVCFAALCLCNSAAAAQGAGNLLDALAYCGAALALNPARGKSMLRRAQVSRALRLRSDAADDYRALVRLLEGASVRGAEGNDGSDSPGAVSGNGWLSDAGAGVDVESHLAAAKAALRELERAPAGNRSDDPPDHYATLGLLPPDVGVTERANRTRRVQRTDVRRAYRALALRHHPDKSATTFLGSNILRAASGIWPGSDSNPGATNAGGPSPHDVLRADADRIFKLLGEANARLSDPTARAAYDADELARAAERDRTRRGGSGFDSRGGHWGGSRSTGGRGG
;
A
#
# COMPACT_ATOMS: atom_id res chain seq x y z
N GLY A 1 -7.53 48.73 10.82
CA GLY A 1 -7.71 47.32 11.15
C GLY A 1 -6.74 46.55 10.31
N SER A 2 -5.61 46.16 10.91
CA SER A 2 -4.63 45.27 10.27
C SER A 2 -5.09 43.83 10.49
N PRO A 3 -4.99 42.94 9.50
CA PRO A 3 -5.25 41.52 9.75
C PRO A 3 -4.03 40.94 10.46
N ASP A 4 -4.15 40.69 11.77
CA ASP A 4 -3.29 39.75 12.49
C ASP A 4 -3.60 38.34 11.96
N GLY A 5 -2.96 37.96 10.85
CA GLY A 5 -2.83 36.57 10.47
C GLY A 5 -1.62 36.01 11.19
N SER A 6 -1.84 35.22 12.26
CA SER A 6 -0.78 34.47 12.91
C SER A 6 -0.12 33.54 11.86
N PRO A 7 1.22 33.49 11.78
CA PRO A 7 1.92 32.63 10.82
C PRO A 7 1.62 31.12 11.01
N ASP A 8 1.10 30.74 12.18
CA ASP A 8 0.70 29.38 12.53
C ASP A 8 -0.54 28.88 11.76
N ASP A 9 -1.45 29.79 11.37
CA ASP A 9 -2.70 29.42 10.68
C ASP A 9 -2.43 28.93 9.24
N VAL A 10 -1.46 29.53 8.54
CA VAL A 10 -1.12 29.16 7.16
C VAL A 10 -0.40 27.80 7.11
N GLY A 11 0.44 27.49 8.10
CA GLY A 11 1.09 26.19 8.27
C GLY A 11 0.09 25.06 8.58
N CYS A 12 -0.90 25.35 9.43
CA CYS A 12 -1.96 24.42 9.82
C CYS A 12 -2.86 24.01 8.63
N VAL A 13 -3.24 24.97 7.78
CA VAL A 13 -4.05 24.71 6.56
C VAL A 13 -3.29 23.83 5.56
N GLY A 14 -1.97 24.03 5.42
CA GLY A 14 -1.11 23.19 4.59
C GLY A 14 -1.07 21.73 5.07
N ALA A 15 -0.90 21.53 6.37
CA ALA A 15 -0.85 20.19 6.98
C ALA A 15 -2.18 19.43 6.87
N ALA A 16 -3.30 20.11 7.13
CA ALA A 16 -4.63 19.53 6.96
C ALA A 16 -4.89 19.10 5.51
N SER A 17 -4.50 19.94 4.54
CA SER A 17 -4.65 19.63 3.10
C SER A 17 -3.81 18.42 2.68
N VAL A 18 -2.56 18.33 3.13
CA VAL A 18 -1.66 17.19 2.86
C VAL A 18 -2.22 15.89 3.44
N CYS A 19 -2.75 15.93 4.67
CA CYS A 19 -3.37 14.76 5.29
C CYS A 19 -4.66 14.33 4.58
N PHE A 20 -5.48 15.28 4.15
CA PHE A 20 -6.67 14.99 3.33
C PHE A 20 -6.29 14.38 1.98
N ALA A 21 -5.24 14.87 1.33
CA ALA A 21 -4.74 14.25 0.10
C ALA A 21 -4.26 12.80 0.35
N ALA A 22 -3.57 12.52 1.46
CA ALA A 22 -3.17 11.17 1.83
C ALA A 22 -4.38 10.23 2.06
N LEU A 23 -5.47 10.74 2.65
CA LEU A 23 -6.75 10.04 2.78
C LEU A 23 -7.34 9.67 1.41
N CYS A 24 -7.43 10.65 0.49
CA CYS A 24 -7.93 10.43 -0.87
C CYS A 24 -7.12 9.37 -1.61
N LEU A 25 -5.79 9.45 -1.56
CA LEU A 25 -4.89 8.48 -2.18
C LEU A 25 -5.09 7.07 -1.61
N CYS A 26 -5.24 6.94 -0.30
CA CYS A 26 -5.55 5.66 0.33
C CYS A 26 -6.87 5.07 -0.21
N ASN A 27 -7.91 5.89 -0.40
CA ASN A 27 -9.18 5.45 -0.97
C ASN A 27 -9.03 5.04 -2.45
N SER A 28 -8.27 5.81 -3.23
CA SER A 28 -7.90 5.45 -4.61
C SER A 28 -7.15 4.12 -4.66
N ALA A 29 -6.27 3.84 -3.69
CA ALA A 29 -5.58 2.56 -3.58
C ALA A 29 -6.57 1.40 -3.33
N ALA A 30 -7.58 1.58 -2.48
CA ALA A 30 -8.63 0.57 -2.27
C ALA A 30 -9.43 0.29 -3.54
N ALA A 31 -9.83 1.35 -4.26
CA ALA A 31 -10.56 1.20 -5.51
C ALA A 31 -9.72 0.47 -6.57
N ALA A 32 -8.43 0.83 -6.70
CA ALA A 32 -7.50 0.17 -7.61
C ALA A 32 -7.29 -1.32 -7.24
N GLN A 33 -7.12 -1.62 -5.94
CA GLN A 33 -7.01 -2.99 -5.44
C GLN A 33 -8.26 -3.81 -5.74
N GLY A 34 -9.46 -3.25 -5.50
CA GLY A 34 -10.74 -3.91 -5.82
C GLY A 34 -10.96 -4.14 -7.32
N ALA A 35 -10.41 -3.25 -8.17
CA ALA A 35 -10.41 -3.44 -9.62
C ALA A 35 -9.41 -4.53 -10.09
N GLY A 36 -8.44 -4.90 -9.25
CA GLY A 36 -7.33 -5.79 -9.60
C GLY A 36 -6.12 -5.08 -10.20
N ASN A 37 -6.08 -3.75 -10.16
CA ASN A 37 -4.95 -2.93 -10.62
C ASN A 37 -3.93 -2.77 -9.48
N LEU A 38 -3.24 -3.86 -9.14
CA LEU A 38 -2.41 -3.92 -7.93
C LEU A 38 -1.23 -2.93 -7.96
N LEU A 39 -0.61 -2.66 -9.12
CA LEU A 39 0.47 -1.68 -9.22
C LEU A 39 0.00 -0.23 -9.02
N ASP A 40 -1.19 0.11 -9.52
CA ASP A 40 -1.81 1.40 -9.23
C ASP A 40 -2.08 1.53 -7.72
N ALA A 41 -2.57 0.45 -7.09
CA ALA A 41 -2.79 0.43 -5.65
C ALA A 41 -1.48 0.62 -4.87
N LEU A 42 -0.37 -0.02 -5.27
CA LEU A 42 0.95 0.21 -4.68
C LEU A 42 1.39 1.67 -4.83
N ALA A 43 1.25 2.24 -6.03
CA ALA A 43 1.66 3.62 -6.28
C ALA A 43 0.84 4.63 -5.46
N TYR A 44 -0.48 4.45 -5.36
CA TYR A 44 -1.33 5.28 -4.50
C TYR A 44 -0.99 5.14 -3.01
N CYS A 45 -0.70 3.92 -2.55
CA CYS A 45 -0.23 3.68 -1.18
C CYS A 45 1.11 4.37 -0.90
N GLY A 46 2.08 4.22 -1.81
CA GLY A 46 3.38 4.89 -1.73
C GLY A 46 3.24 6.40 -1.68
N ALA A 47 2.40 6.96 -2.55
CA ALA A 47 2.07 8.39 -2.56
C ALA A 47 1.42 8.85 -1.26
N ALA A 48 0.47 8.10 -0.70
CA ALA A 48 -0.12 8.41 0.59
C ALA A 48 0.92 8.39 1.73
N LEU A 49 1.84 7.42 1.71
CA LEU A 49 2.91 7.28 2.70
C LEU A 49 4.10 8.22 2.46
N ALA A 50 4.16 8.90 1.32
CA ALA A 50 5.06 10.02 1.08
C ALA A 50 4.45 11.37 1.50
N LEU A 51 3.14 11.42 1.76
CA LEU A 51 2.48 12.57 2.37
C LEU A 51 2.35 12.42 3.89
N ASN A 52 2.02 11.21 4.34
CA ASN A 52 1.87 10.88 5.76
C ASN A 52 2.34 9.43 6.04
N PRO A 53 3.64 9.22 6.29
CA PRO A 53 4.23 8.01 6.85
C PRO A 53 3.54 7.40 8.08
N ALA A 54 2.92 8.23 8.94
CA ALA A 54 2.23 7.76 10.15
C ALA A 54 0.80 7.25 9.86
N ARG A 55 0.41 7.14 8.58
CA ARG A 55 -0.91 6.68 8.16
C ARG A 55 -0.99 5.15 8.14
N GLY A 56 -1.34 4.55 9.27
CA GLY A 56 -1.42 3.09 9.44
C GLY A 56 -2.30 2.37 8.42
N LYS A 57 -3.44 2.97 8.01
CA LYS A 57 -4.33 2.37 6.99
C LYS A 57 -3.67 2.24 5.61
N SER A 58 -2.88 3.23 5.20
CA SER A 58 -2.15 3.18 3.92
C SER A 58 -1.04 2.13 3.95
N MET A 59 -0.36 2.00 5.09
CA MET A 59 0.69 1.01 5.32
C MET A 59 0.13 -0.42 5.32
N LEU A 60 -0.98 -0.66 6.04
CA LEU A 60 -1.68 -1.94 6.02
C LEU A 60 -2.11 -2.31 4.59
N ARG A 61 -2.64 -1.35 3.83
CA ARG A 61 -3.06 -1.57 2.45
C ARG A 61 -1.89 -1.89 1.54
N ARG A 62 -0.76 -1.18 1.68
CA ARG A 62 0.47 -1.47 0.93
C ARG A 62 0.95 -2.89 1.21
N ALA A 63 0.99 -3.30 2.48
CA ALA A 63 1.35 -4.66 2.88
C ALA A 63 0.44 -5.73 2.25
N GLN A 64 -0.88 -5.49 2.25
CA GLN A 64 -1.86 -6.40 1.64
C GLN A 64 -1.69 -6.52 0.12
N VAL A 65 -1.45 -5.39 -0.57
CA VAL A 65 -1.21 -5.39 -2.02
C VAL A 65 0.12 -6.06 -2.36
N SER A 66 1.19 -5.79 -1.59
CA SER A 66 2.48 -6.46 -1.73
C SER A 66 2.35 -7.97 -1.55
N ARG A 67 1.56 -8.41 -0.55
CA ARG A 67 1.24 -9.83 -0.37
C ARG A 67 0.46 -10.42 -1.56
N ALA A 68 -0.49 -9.68 -2.11
CA ALA A 68 -1.24 -10.10 -3.30
C ALA A 68 -0.34 -10.23 -4.55
N LEU A 69 0.72 -9.43 -4.64
CA LEU A 69 1.74 -9.50 -5.70
C LEU A 69 2.87 -10.50 -5.41
N ARG A 70 2.81 -11.23 -4.28
CA ARG A 70 3.85 -12.14 -3.80
C ARG A 70 5.19 -11.46 -3.51
N LEU A 71 5.17 -10.17 -3.16
CA LEU A 71 6.33 -9.41 -2.70
C LEU A 71 6.48 -9.59 -1.19
N ARG A 72 6.98 -10.77 -0.79
CA ARG A 72 7.02 -11.20 0.63
C ARG A 72 7.86 -10.27 1.51
N SER A 73 9.05 -9.88 1.03
CA SER A 73 9.95 -8.95 1.74
C SER A 73 9.28 -7.61 2.00
N ASP A 74 8.73 -7.01 0.95
CA ASP A 74 8.12 -5.68 0.99
C ASP A 74 6.89 -5.68 1.91
N ALA A 75 6.08 -6.75 1.85
CA ALA A 75 4.95 -6.93 2.75
C ALA A 75 5.41 -7.05 4.22
N ALA A 76 6.47 -7.82 4.48
CA ALA A 76 7.00 -7.98 5.84
C ALA A 76 7.53 -6.66 6.40
N ASP A 77 8.26 -5.87 5.60
CA ASP A 77 8.76 -4.56 6.00
C ASP A 77 7.63 -3.58 6.32
N ASP A 78 6.57 -3.56 5.50
CA ASP A 78 5.38 -2.75 5.78
C ASP A 78 4.66 -3.20 7.06
N TYR A 79 4.51 -4.51 7.30
CA TYR A 79 3.91 -5.00 8.54
C TYR A 79 4.78 -4.69 9.77
N ARG A 80 6.10 -4.77 9.67
CA ARG A 80 7.01 -4.35 10.76
C ARG A 80 6.85 -2.87 11.07
N ALA A 81 6.82 -2.02 10.04
CA ALA A 81 6.59 -0.59 10.21
C ALA A 81 5.21 -0.31 10.85
N LEU A 82 4.18 -1.07 10.46
CA LEU A 82 2.83 -0.93 11.00
C LEU A 82 2.76 -1.33 12.47
N VAL A 83 3.40 -2.45 12.84
CA VAL A 83 3.49 -2.91 14.23
C VAL A 83 4.15 -1.84 15.09
N ARG A 84 5.29 -1.30 14.67
CA ARG A 84 5.99 -0.22 15.39
C ARG A 84 5.10 1.02 15.57
N LEU A 85 4.34 1.38 14.54
CA LEU A 85 3.44 2.52 14.57
C LEU A 85 2.28 2.31 15.54
N LEU A 86 1.66 1.13 15.55
CA LEU A 86 0.53 0.77 16.41
C LEU A 86 0.96 0.58 17.87
N GLU A 87 2.13 -0.01 18.13
CA GLU A 87 2.70 -0.11 19.49
C GLU A 87 2.94 1.28 20.07
N GLY A 88 3.50 2.20 19.28
CA GLY A 88 3.66 3.59 19.70
C GLY A 88 2.32 4.30 19.97
N ALA A 89 1.25 3.98 19.22
CA ALA A 89 -0.07 4.55 19.44
C ALA A 89 -0.73 4.00 20.72
N SER A 90 -0.58 2.70 21.00
CA SER A 90 -1.10 2.05 22.21
C SER A 90 -0.50 2.66 23.49
N VAL A 91 0.82 2.92 23.50
CA VAL A 91 1.50 3.57 24.64
C VAL A 91 0.97 4.99 24.89
N ARG A 92 0.78 5.80 23.84
CA ARG A 92 0.25 7.18 23.97
C ARG A 92 -1.20 7.21 24.46
N GLY A 93 -2.02 6.21 24.11
CA GLY A 93 -3.38 6.09 24.61
C GLY A 93 -3.47 5.75 26.11
N ALA A 94 -2.44 5.10 26.66
CA ALA A 94 -2.38 4.77 28.09
C ALA A 94 -1.99 5.97 28.98
N GLU A 95 -1.24 6.93 28.44
CA GLU A 95 -0.76 8.12 29.16
C GLU A 95 -1.73 9.31 29.07
N GLY A 96 -2.74 9.26 28.20
CA GLY A 96 -3.61 10.39 27.83
C GLY A 96 -5.07 10.32 28.31
N ASN A 97 -5.37 9.75 29.47
CA ASN A 97 -6.75 9.67 29.99
C ASN A 97 -7.28 11.00 30.59
N ASP A 98 -6.95 12.15 29.98
CA ASP A 98 -7.57 13.44 30.27
C ASP A 98 -8.40 13.91 29.07
N GLY A 99 -9.63 13.40 29.00
CA GLY A 99 -10.83 14.17 28.64
C GLY A 99 -10.95 14.91 27.29
N SER A 100 -10.01 14.83 26.34
CA SER A 100 -10.16 15.53 25.05
C SER A 100 -10.14 14.57 23.85
N ASP A 101 -11.27 13.92 23.59
CA ASP A 101 -11.59 13.32 22.29
C ASP A 101 -11.74 14.42 21.24
N SER A 102 -10.62 14.92 20.73
CA SER A 102 -10.57 15.75 19.53
C SER A 102 -10.02 14.91 18.37
N PRO A 103 -10.86 14.50 17.40
CA PRO A 103 -10.41 13.84 16.20
C PRO A 103 -9.68 14.86 15.33
N GLY A 104 -8.38 15.07 15.60
CA GLY A 104 -7.61 16.12 14.94
C GLY A 104 -6.36 16.59 15.66
N ALA A 105 -5.90 15.92 16.73
CA ALA A 105 -4.66 16.30 17.40
C ALA A 105 -3.47 16.20 16.43
N VAL A 106 -3.02 17.36 15.97
CA VAL A 106 -1.73 17.51 15.29
C VAL A 106 -0.68 17.15 16.34
N SER A 107 0.09 16.10 16.09
CA SER A 107 1.28 15.84 16.91
C SER A 107 2.17 17.08 16.83
N GLY A 108 2.96 17.39 17.87
CA GLY A 108 3.83 18.59 17.92
C GLY A 108 4.82 18.74 16.75
N ASN A 109 4.84 17.77 15.85
CA ASN A 109 5.64 17.68 14.64
C ASN A 109 4.87 18.17 13.39
N GLY A 110 3.59 18.57 13.47
CA GLY A 110 2.76 19.03 12.34
C GLY A 110 1.94 17.94 11.63
N TRP A 111 1.85 16.75 12.21
CA TRP A 111 1.30 15.55 11.55
C TRP A 111 0.05 15.06 12.27
N LEU A 112 -1.02 14.78 11.53
CA LEU A 112 -2.20 14.13 12.11
C LEU A 112 -1.87 12.67 12.41
N SER A 113 -1.93 12.29 13.69
CA SER A 113 -1.82 10.91 14.14
C SER A 113 -3.08 10.14 13.74
N ASP A 114 -3.10 9.63 12.50
CA ASP A 114 -4.17 8.76 11.99
C ASP A 114 -3.87 7.26 12.26
N ALA A 115 -2.78 6.98 12.98
CA ALA A 115 -2.40 5.65 13.44
C ALA A 115 -3.46 5.12 14.41
N GLY A 116 -4.46 4.42 13.89
CA GLY A 116 -5.54 3.84 14.69
C GLY A 116 -6.88 4.59 14.62
N ALA A 117 -7.00 5.68 13.85
CA ALA A 117 -8.25 6.44 13.82
C ALA A 117 -9.42 5.60 13.29
N GLY A 118 -10.44 5.44 14.14
CA GLY A 118 -11.64 4.67 13.85
C GLY A 118 -11.39 3.16 13.68
N VAL A 119 -10.32 2.62 14.26
CA VAL A 119 -10.04 1.18 14.26
C VAL A 119 -9.63 0.69 15.66
N ASP A 120 -9.99 -0.54 16.00
CA ASP A 120 -9.53 -1.20 17.22
C ASP A 120 -8.02 -1.50 17.12
N VAL A 121 -7.21 -0.69 17.81
CA VAL A 121 -5.74 -0.73 17.74
C VAL A 121 -5.20 -2.10 18.16
N GLU A 122 -5.77 -2.71 19.20
CA GLU A 122 -5.30 -3.99 19.74
C GLU A 122 -5.55 -5.13 18.74
N SER A 123 -6.76 -5.21 18.18
CA SER A 123 -7.08 -6.19 17.14
C SER A 123 -6.22 -6.02 15.89
N HIS A 124 -5.99 -4.78 15.45
CA HIS A 124 -5.14 -4.50 14.29
C HIS A 124 -3.67 -4.84 14.55
N LEU A 125 -3.18 -4.59 15.77
CA LEU A 125 -1.83 -4.96 16.18
C LEU A 125 -1.67 -6.48 16.22
N ALA A 126 -2.63 -7.21 16.80
CA ALA A 126 -2.64 -8.66 16.82
C ALA A 126 -2.67 -9.24 15.39
N ALA A 127 -3.53 -8.70 14.52
CA ALA A 127 -3.61 -9.12 13.11
C ALA A 127 -2.32 -8.85 12.34
N ALA A 128 -1.71 -7.66 12.52
CA ALA A 128 -0.44 -7.32 11.89
C ALA A 128 0.71 -8.22 12.35
N LYS A 129 0.78 -8.53 13.65
CA LYS A 129 1.75 -9.49 14.22
C LYS A 129 1.54 -10.90 13.67
N ALA A 130 0.30 -11.35 13.55
CA ALA A 130 -0.02 -12.66 12.97
C ALA A 130 0.40 -12.74 11.50
N ALA A 131 0.09 -11.71 10.70
CA ALA A 131 0.49 -11.63 9.29
C ALA A 131 2.02 -11.60 9.14
N LEU A 132 2.73 -10.85 9.99
CA LEU A 132 4.20 -10.81 9.98
C LEU A 132 4.81 -12.18 10.30
N ARG A 133 4.30 -12.88 11.32
CA ARG A 133 4.75 -14.25 11.66
C ARG A 133 4.54 -15.25 10.53
N GLU A 134 3.46 -15.09 9.76
CA GLU A 134 3.20 -15.91 8.58
C GLU A 134 4.22 -15.60 7.45
N LEU A 135 4.56 -14.32 7.27
CA LEU A 135 5.55 -13.84 6.30
C LEU A 135 7.02 -14.07 6.71
N GLU A 136 7.28 -14.33 7.99
CA GLU A 136 8.63 -14.69 8.48
C GLU A 136 8.83 -16.19 8.63
N ARG A 137 7.75 -16.98 8.60
CA ARG A 137 7.85 -18.43 8.59
C ARG A 137 8.69 -18.88 7.40
N ALA A 138 9.69 -19.71 7.62
CA ALA A 138 10.51 -20.22 6.52
C ALA A 138 9.60 -20.88 5.46
N PRO A 139 9.85 -20.67 4.15
CA PRO A 139 9.16 -21.42 3.12
C PRO A 139 9.37 -22.92 3.39
N ALA A 140 8.32 -23.73 3.18
CA ALA A 140 8.41 -25.15 3.48
C ALA A 140 9.49 -25.84 2.63
N GLY A 141 10.57 -26.29 3.28
CA GLY A 141 11.73 -26.93 2.66
C GLY A 141 12.85 -25.96 2.29
N ASN A 142 13.75 -26.38 1.40
CA ASN A 142 14.93 -25.60 0.98
C ASN A 142 14.64 -24.62 -0.17
N ARG A 143 13.42 -24.07 -0.22
CA ARG A 143 12.96 -23.24 -1.36
C ARG A 143 13.35 -21.77 -1.16
N SER A 144 13.73 -21.10 -2.23
CA SER A 144 13.82 -19.64 -2.25
C SER A 144 12.43 -19.02 -2.10
N ASP A 145 12.38 -17.72 -1.77
CA ASP A 145 11.12 -16.96 -1.80
C ASP A 145 10.39 -17.14 -3.14
N ASP A 146 9.06 -17.21 -3.07
CA ASP A 146 8.23 -17.32 -4.26
C ASP A 146 8.44 -16.10 -5.17
N PRO A 147 8.56 -16.30 -6.50
CA PRO A 147 8.71 -15.18 -7.41
C PRO A 147 7.43 -14.30 -7.39
N PRO A 148 7.58 -12.99 -7.70
CA PRO A 148 6.44 -12.09 -7.85
C PRO A 148 5.36 -12.66 -8.77
N ASP A 149 4.12 -12.25 -8.60
CA ASP A 149 3.06 -12.60 -9.56
C ASP A 149 3.16 -11.70 -10.80
N HIS A 150 3.82 -12.21 -11.85
CA HIS A 150 4.08 -11.46 -13.08
C HIS A 150 2.79 -11.19 -13.86
N TYR A 151 1.77 -12.04 -13.72
CA TYR A 151 0.45 -11.83 -14.34
C TYR A 151 -0.29 -10.71 -13.63
N ALA A 152 -0.39 -10.79 -12.30
CA ALA A 152 -1.03 -9.75 -11.50
C ALA A 152 -0.30 -8.40 -11.59
N THR A 153 1.03 -8.41 -11.71
CA THR A 153 1.86 -7.22 -11.95
C THR A 153 1.44 -6.48 -13.23
N LEU A 154 1.17 -7.19 -14.32
CA LEU A 154 0.68 -6.57 -15.56
C LEU A 154 -0.85 -6.38 -15.61
N GLY A 155 -1.58 -6.72 -14.54
CA GLY A 155 -3.05 -6.71 -14.53
C GLY A 155 -3.67 -7.74 -15.48
N LEU A 156 -2.91 -8.80 -15.80
CA LEU A 156 -3.33 -9.90 -16.66
C LEU A 156 -3.84 -11.06 -15.81
N LEU A 157 -4.70 -11.90 -16.39
CA LEU A 157 -5.19 -13.09 -15.70
C LEU A 157 -4.18 -14.24 -15.84
N PRO A 158 -3.87 -14.95 -14.75
CA PRO A 158 -3.13 -16.20 -14.78
C PRO A 158 -3.84 -17.30 -15.62
N PRO A 159 -3.08 -18.32 -16.08
CA PRO A 159 -3.62 -19.39 -16.93
C PRO A 159 -4.53 -20.40 -16.20
N ASP A 160 -4.48 -20.46 -14.86
CA ASP A 160 -5.24 -21.38 -14.01
C ASP A 160 -6.66 -20.91 -13.69
N VAL A 161 -6.96 -19.62 -13.89
CA VAL A 161 -8.29 -19.07 -13.63
C VAL A 161 -9.27 -19.56 -14.72
N GLY A 162 -10.01 -20.62 -14.37
CA GLY A 162 -11.10 -21.17 -15.17
C GLY A 162 -12.18 -20.14 -15.52
N VAL A 163 -12.82 -20.36 -16.66
CA VAL A 163 -13.66 -19.46 -17.49
C VAL A 163 -14.96 -18.93 -16.82
N THR A 164 -15.08 -18.86 -15.50
CA THR A 164 -16.38 -18.58 -14.86
C THR A 164 -16.56 -17.22 -14.17
N GLU A 165 -15.58 -16.32 -14.14
CA GLU A 165 -15.82 -14.95 -13.65
C GLU A 165 -15.19 -13.87 -14.55
N ARG A 166 -16.04 -12.92 -14.97
CA ARG A 166 -15.83 -11.84 -15.95
C ARG A 166 -15.97 -12.27 -17.42
N ALA A 167 -17.20 -12.09 -17.89
CA ALA A 167 -17.78 -12.42 -19.19
C ALA A 167 -17.03 -11.96 -20.48
N ASN A 168 -15.79 -11.43 -20.41
CA ASN A 168 -15.06 -10.93 -21.59
C ASN A 168 -13.51 -11.08 -21.53
N ARG A 169 -12.93 -11.87 -20.62
CA ARG A 169 -11.46 -12.08 -20.55
C ARG A 169 -10.96 -13.43 -21.07
N THR A 170 -11.80 -14.14 -21.81
CA THR A 170 -11.57 -15.49 -22.35
C THR A 170 -10.63 -15.50 -23.57
N ARG A 171 -9.41 -14.99 -23.43
CA ARG A 171 -8.36 -15.23 -24.41
C ARG A 171 -7.07 -15.57 -23.67
N ARG A 172 -6.44 -16.70 -24.04
CA ARG A 172 -5.05 -16.99 -23.65
C ARG A 172 -4.24 -15.72 -23.89
N VAL A 173 -3.56 -15.26 -22.85
CA VAL A 173 -2.73 -14.05 -22.89
C VAL A 173 -1.82 -14.12 -24.11
N GLN A 174 -1.91 -13.15 -25.02
CA GLN A 174 -1.04 -13.07 -26.19
C GLN A 174 0.16 -12.17 -25.92
N ARG A 175 1.23 -12.34 -26.70
CA ARG A 175 2.42 -11.48 -26.62
C ARG A 175 2.08 -9.99 -26.82
N THR A 176 1.08 -9.70 -27.65
CA THR A 176 0.58 -8.34 -27.87
C THR A 176 -0.08 -7.74 -26.64
N ASP A 177 -0.76 -8.56 -25.84
CA ASP A 177 -1.44 -8.13 -24.62
C ASP A 177 -0.41 -7.78 -23.54
N VAL A 178 0.61 -8.62 -23.38
CA VAL A 178 1.77 -8.36 -22.49
C VAL A 178 2.45 -7.05 -22.86
N ARG A 179 2.79 -6.87 -24.15
CA ARG A 179 3.44 -5.63 -24.63
C ARG A 179 2.58 -4.39 -24.42
N ARG A 180 1.27 -4.50 -24.66
CA ARG A 180 0.32 -3.40 -24.47
C ARG A 180 0.21 -3.02 -22.99
N ALA A 181 0.06 -4.02 -22.12
CA ALA A 181 -0.02 -3.82 -20.67
C ALA A 181 1.27 -3.19 -20.12
N TYR A 182 2.43 -3.76 -20.48
CA TYR A 182 3.73 -3.23 -20.09
C TYR A 182 3.92 -1.78 -20.55
N ARG A 183 3.66 -1.47 -21.84
CA ARG A 183 3.83 -0.10 -22.36
C ARG A 183 2.92 0.90 -21.64
N ALA A 184 1.68 0.53 -21.36
CA ALA A 184 0.73 1.38 -20.65
C ALA A 184 1.19 1.65 -19.21
N LEU A 185 1.63 0.62 -18.49
CA LEU A 185 2.05 0.72 -17.10
C LEU A 185 3.42 1.41 -16.96
N ALA A 186 4.38 1.11 -17.83
CA ALA A 186 5.71 1.72 -17.81
C ALA A 186 5.65 3.25 -18.02
N LEU A 187 4.74 3.73 -18.86
CA LEU A 187 4.53 5.18 -19.04
C LEU A 187 3.90 5.84 -17.80
N ARG A 188 3.02 5.12 -17.09
CA ARG A 188 2.33 5.61 -15.90
C ARG A 188 3.21 5.60 -14.65
N HIS A 189 4.01 4.55 -14.48
CA HIS A 189 4.87 4.34 -13.31
C HIS A 189 6.33 4.72 -13.56
N HIS A 190 6.62 5.52 -14.58
CA HIS A 190 7.97 6.00 -14.80
C HIS A 190 8.46 6.81 -13.59
N PRO A 191 9.67 6.56 -13.06
CA PRO A 191 10.15 7.18 -11.82
C PRO A 191 10.23 8.71 -11.89
N ASP A 192 10.52 9.27 -13.07
CA ASP A 192 10.52 10.73 -13.27
C ASP A 192 9.12 11.36 -13.29
N LYS A 193 8.06 10.57 -13.54
CA LYS A 193 6.71 11.07 -13.75
C LYS A 193 5.75 10.66 -12.64
N SER A 194 6.14 9.73 -11.78
CA SER A 194 5.31 9.17 -10.72
C SER A 194 4.83 10.26 -9.76
N ALA A 195 5.73 11.17 -9.38
CA ALA A 195 5.41 12.32 -8.54
C ALA A 195 4.25 13.13 -9.15
N THR A 196 4.31 13.46 -10.45
CA THR A 196 3.24 14.22 -11.14
C THR A 196 1.99 13.41 -11.47
N THR A 197 2.11 12.09 -11.63
CA THR A 197 1.00 11.22 -12.07
C THR A 197 0.09 10.87 -10.91
N PHE A 198 0.66 10.61 -9.74
CA PHE A 198 -0.08 10.20 -8.54
C PHE A 198 -0.26 11.34 -7.53
N LEU A 199 0.56 12.39 -7.62
CA LEU A 199 0.52 13.55 -6.75
C LEU A 199 0.51 14.85 -7.56
N GLY A 200 -0.28 15.84 -7.14
CA GLY A 200 -0.16 17.18 -7.71
C GLY A 200 1.12 17.87 -7.23
N SER A 201 1.83 18.60 -8.09
CA SER A 201 3.06 19.34 -7.73
C SER A 201 2.84 20.29 -6.55
N ASN A 202 1.65 20.88 -6.44
CA ASN A 202 1.29 21.78 -5.33
C ASN A 202 1.22 21.05 -3.98
N ILE A 203 0.65 19.84 -3.95
CA ILE A 203 0.51 19.03 -2.74
C ILE A 203 1.88 18.49 -2.31
N LEU A 204 2.71 18.07 -3.27
CA LEU A 204 4.06 17.60 -2.98
C LEU A 204 4.96 18.71 -2.42
N ARG A 205 4.83 19.93 -2.94
CA ARG A 205 5.53 21.11 -2.40
C ARG A 205 5.07 21.43 -0.98
N ALA A 206 3.76 21.37 -0.72
CA ALA A 206 3.22 21.55 0.62
C ALA A 206 3.73 20.47 1.60
N ALA A 207 3.74 19.20 1.17
CA ALA A 207 4.25 18.09 1.98
C ALA A 207 5.74 18.21 2.29
N SER A 208 6.54 18.70 1.34
CA SER A 208 7.97 18.90 1.52
C SER A 208 8.28 19.92 2.63
N GLY A 209 7.46 20.96 2.78
CA GLY A 209 7.62 21.96 3.84
C GLY A 209 7.21 21.47 5.24
N ILE A 210 6.59 20.29 5.35
CA ILE A 210 6.06 19.72 6.60
C ILE A 210 6.84 18.45 6.99
N TRP A 211 7.75 17.98 6.13
CA TRP A 211 8.47 16.73 6.32
C TRP A 211 9.56 16.83 7.40
N PRO A 212 9.72 15.83 8.30
CA PRO A 212 10.78 15.84 9.31
C PRO A 212 12.16 15.99 8.66
N GLY A 213 12.96 16.95 9.14
CA GLY A 213 14.25 17.32 8.53
C GLY A 213 14.18 18.45 7.49
N SER A 214 13.01 19.06 7.31
CA SER A 214 12.80 20.32 6.56
C SER A 214 13.20 21.57 7.37
N ASP A 215 13.80 21.37 8.56
CA ASP A 215 14.39 22.41 9.40
C ASP A 215 15.12 23.40 8.50
N SER A 216 14.62 24.63 8.47
CA SER A 216 14.90 25.63 7.45
C SER A 216 16.29 26.26 7.57
N ASN A 217 17.28 25.51 8.04
CA ASN A 217 18.65 25.95 8.16
C ASN A 217 19.41 25.57 6.86
N PRO A 218 19.69 26.52 5.95
CA PRO A 218 20.27 26.23 4.62
C PRO A 218 21.73 25.74 4.67
N GLY A 219 22.26 25.44 5.85
CA GLY A 219 23.65 25.01 6.07
C GLY A 219 23.81 23.66 6.77
N ALA A 220 22.74 22.95 7.13
CA ALA A 220 22.82 21.65 7.78
C ALA A 220 22.73 20.50 6.75
N THR A 221 23.68 20.44 5.81
CA THR A 221 23.95 19.18 5.12
C THR A 221 24.35 18.15 6.19
N ASN A 222 23.60 17.06 6.31
CA ASN A 222 23.91 15.80 7.02
C ASN A 222 23.00 15.37 8.19
N ALA A 223 21.79 15.93 8.36
CA ALA A 223 20.76 15.34 9.24
C ALA A 223 19.47 14.92 8.50
N GLY A 224 19.50 14.86 7.16
CA GLY A 224 18.31 14.77 6.31
C GLY A 224 17.90 13.34 5.96
N GLY A 225 16.75 12.90 6.47
CA GLY A 225 16.04 11.76 5.90
C GLY A 225 15.59 12.03 4.45
N PRO A 226 15.12 11.01 3.71
CA PRO A 226 14.66 11.18 2.33
C PRO A 226 13.46 12.13 2.29
N SER A 227 13.44 13.05 1.32
CA SER A 227 12.29 13.92 1.10
C SER A 227 11.07 13.12 0.59
N PRO A 228 9.84 13.67 0.66
CA PRO A 228 8.66 13.06 0.02
C PRO A 228 8.90 12.67 -1.44
N HIS A 229 9.67 13.49 -2.17
CA HIS A 229 10.00 13.25 -3.57
C HIS A 229 10.92 12.03 -3.73
N ASP A 230 11.90 11.87 -2.85
CA ASP A 230 12.84 10.74 -2.89
C ASP A 230 12.13 9.43 -2.57
N VAL A 231 11.23 9.44 -1.58
CA VAL A 231 10.41 8.28 -1.22
C VAL A 231 9.49 7.87 -2.39
N LEU A 232 8.81 8.84 -3.00
CA LEU A 232 7.95 8.61 -4.18
C LEU A 232 8.73 8.04 -5.37
N ARG A 233 9.90 8.62 -5.64
CA ARG A 233 10.77 8.19 -6.74
C ARG A 233 11.28 6.77 -6.50
N ALA A 234 11.72 6.46 -5.28
CA ALA A 234 12.17 5.13 -4.90
C ALA A 234 11.03 4.08 -5.00
N ASP A 235 9.81 4.42 -4.59
CA ASP A 235 8.64 3.55 -4.77
C ASP A 235 8.35 3.30 -6.24
N ALA A 236 8.42 4.34 -7.07
CA ALA A 236 8.22 4.21 -8.51
C ALA A 236 9.33 3.39 -9.19
N ASP A 237 10.59 3.55 -8.79
CA ASP A 237 11.71 2.74 -9.27
C ASP A 237 11.50 1.25 -8.98
N ARG A 238 11.00 0.91 -7.78
CA ARG A 238 10.64 -0.48 -7.42
C ARG A 238 9.54 -1.03 -8.32
N ILE A 239 8.47 -0.27 -8.53
CA ILE A 239 7.37 -0.66 -9.43
C ILE A 239 7.88 -0.84 -10.87
N PHE A 240 8.75 0.05 -11.34
CA PHE A 240 9.29 0.00 -12.69
C PHE A 240 10.20 -1.23 -12.91
N LYS A 241 11.00 -1.60 -11.89
CA LYS A 241 11.78 -2.85 -11.91
C LYS A 241 10.88 -4.08 -12.00
N LEU A 242 9.83 -4.15 -11.18
CA LEU A 242 8.84 -5.23 -11.22
C LEU A 242 8.16 -5.34 -12.60
N LEU A 243 7.83 -4.20 -13.22
CA LEU A 243 7.31 -4.17 -14.59
C LEU A 243 8.30 -4.73 -15.62
N GLY A 244 9.59 -4.39 -15.48
CA GLY A 244 10.66 -4.91 -16.33
C GLY A 244 10.80 -6.43 -16.21
N GLU A 245 10.81 -6.95 -14.98
CA GLU A 245 10.86 -8.39 -14.69
C GLU A 245 9.62 -9.14 -15.24
N ALA A 246 8.43 -8.60 -15.00
CA ALA A 246 7.17 -9.10 -15.55
C ALA A 246 7.21 -9.20 -17.07
N ASN A 247 7.65 -8.13 -17.73
CA ASN A 247 7.77 -8.10 -19.18
C ASN A 247 8.83 -9.08 -19.69
N ALA A 248 9.96 -9.24 -19.01
CA ALA A 248 11.02 -10.17 -19.40
C ALA A 248 10.56 -11.64 -19.37
N ARG A 249 9.80 -12.05 -18.33
CA ARG A 249 9.27 -13.41 -18.21
C ARG A 249 8.12 -13.70 -19.17
N LEU A 250 7.22 -12.73 -19.38
CA LEU A 250 5.98 -12.95 -20.13
C LEU A 250 6.07 -12.62 -21.64
N SER A 251 7.09 -11.85 -22.06
CA SER A 251 7.23 -11.45 -23.47
C SER A 251 7.74 -12.56 -24.39
N ASP A 252 8.54 -13.48 -23.88
CA ASP A 252 9.07 -14.60 -24.64
C ASP A 252 8.14 -15.83 -24.50
N PRO A 253 7.68 -16.46 -25.59
CA PRO A 253 6.76 -17.59 -25.52
C PRO A 253 7.32 -18.79 -24.75
N THR A 254 8.63 -19.06 -24.82
CA THR A 254 9.23 -20.22 -24.14
C THR A 254 9.37 -19.97 -22.63
N ALA A 255 9.87 -18.80 -22.25
CA ALA A 255 9.93 -18.38 -20.86
C ALA A 255 8.55 -18.31 -20.21
N ARG A 256 7.55 -17.80 -20.96
CA ARG A 256 6.15 -17.76 -20.50
C ARG A 256 5.56 -19.16 -20.32
N ALA A 257 5.79 -20.08 -21.25
CA ALA A 257 5.27 -21.44 -21.12
C ALA A 257 5.85 -22.17 -19.90
N ALA A 258 7.13 -21.98 -19.60
CA ALA A 258 7.75 -22.49 -18.37
C ALA A 258 7.11 -21.86 -17.13
N TYR A 259 6.93 -20.54 -17.13
CA TYR A 259 6.27 -19.83 -16.04
C TYR A 259 4.80 -20.28 -15.84
N ASP A 260 4.06 -20.51 -16.92
CA ASP A 260 2.69 -21.02 -16.89
C ASP A 260 2.61 -22.41 -16.25
N ALA A 261 3.56 -23.29 -16.56
CA ALA A 261 3.66 -24.61 -15.95
C ALA A 261 3.92 -24.51 -14.44
N ASP A 262 4.81 -23.61 -14.03
CA ASP A 262 5.08 -23.35 -12.61
C ASP A 262 3.84 -22.78 -11.90
N GLU A 263 3.12 -21.84 -12.50
CA GLU A 263 1.89 -21.27 -11.93
C GLU A 263 0.79 -22.34 -11.78
N LEU A 264 0.63 -23.22 -12.76
CA LEU A 264 -0.30 -24.35 -12.68
C LEU A 264 0.08 -25.33 -11.56
N ALA A 265 1.38 -25.62 -11.39
CA ALA A 265 1.87 -26.45 -10.29
C ALA A 265 1.60 -25.80 -8.92
N ARG A 266 1.81 -24.49 -8.79
CA ARG A 266 1.47 -23.71 -7.58
C ARG A 266 -0.03 -23.73 -7.31
N ALA A 267 -0.86 -23.57 -8.32
CA ALA A 267 -2.31 -23.63 -8.20
C ALA A 267 -2.78 -25.00 -7.70
N ALA A 268 -2.24 -26.08 -8.25
CA ALA A 268 -2.53 -27.44 -7.82
C ALA A 268 -2.13 -27.67 -6.36
N GLU A 269 -0.97 -27.18 -5.92
CA GLU A 269 -0.52 -27.31 -4.53
C GLU A 269 -1.39 -26.51 -3.55
N ARG A 270 -1.81 -25.31 -3.95
CA ARG A 270 -2.79 -24.51 -3.19
C ARG A 270 -4.14 -25.22 -3.05
N ASP A 271 -4.59 -25.92 -4.09
CA ASP A 271 -5.84 -26.68 -4.02
C ASP A 271 -5.73 -27.94 -3.17
N ARG A 272 -4.56 -28.61 -3.18
CA ARG A 272 -4.28 -29.73 -2.27
C ARG A 272 -4.28 -29.30 -0.81
N THR A 273 -3.59 -28.21 -0.48
CA THR A 273 -3.57 -27.67 0.89
C THR A 273 -4.95 -27.22 1.36
N ARG A 274 -5.77 -26.66 0.47
CA ARG A 274 -7.18 -26.32 0.75
C ARG A 274 -8.07 -27.54 0.98
N ARG A 275 -7.88 -28.63 0.23
CA ARG A 275 -8.68 -29.86 0.38
C ARG A 275 -8.21 -30.77 1.52
N GLY A 276 -6.92 -30.74 1.86
CA GLY A 276 -6.32 -31.55 2.92
C GLY A 276 -6.33 -30.90 4.31
N GLY A 277 -6.56 -29.59 4.39
CA GLY A 277 -6.76 -28.88 5.66
C GLY A 277 -8.22 -29.01 6.10
N SER A 278 -8.47 -29.71 7.21
CA SER A 278 -9.79 -29.75 7.84
C SER A 278 -10.29 -28.32 8.14
N GLY A 279 -11.30 -27.88 7.39
CA GLY A 279 -12.33 -26.91 7.77
C GLY A 279 -11.92 -25.71 8.63
N PHE A 280 -11.08 -24.82 8.12
CA PHE A 280 -11.01 -23.44 8.64
C PHE A 280 -11.12 -22.44 7.48
N ASP A 281 -12.36 -22.02 7.20
CA ASP A 281 -12.68 -20.98 6.23
C ASP A 281 -12.03 -19.66 6.62
N SER A 282 -10.99 -19.26 5.89
CA SER A 282 -10.39 -17.92 6.00
C SER A 282 -11.07 -16.89 5.08
N ARG A 283 -12.31 -17.13 4.63
CA ARG A 283 -13.13 -16.12 3.94
C ARG A 283 -13.82 -15.19 4.95
N GLY A 284 -13.03 -14.55 5.80
CA GLY A 284 -13.47 -13.53 6.75
C GLY A 284 -12.58 -12.30 6.64
N GLY A 285 -12.84 -11.44 5.66
CA GLY A 285 -12.04 -10.24 5.42
C GLY A 285 -12.72 -9.21 4.53
N HIS A 286 -14.06 -9.17 4.50
CA HIS A 286 -14.81 -8.05 3.96
C HIS A 286 -14.87 -6.95 5.03
N TRP A 287 -13.81 -6.16 5.14
CA TRP A 287 -13.82 -4.94 5.94
C TRP A 287 -14.33 -3.77 5.10
N GLY A 288 -15.65 -3.68 5.01
CA GLY A 288 -16.36 -2.61 4.32
C GLY A 288 -17.64 -2.27 5.08
N GLY A 289 -17.69 -1.06 5.65
CA GLY A 289 -18.93 -0.41 6.04
C GLY A 289 -19.20 -0.35 7.54
N SER A 290 -18.74 0.73 8.18
CA SER A 290 -19.39 1.27 9.37
C SER A 290 -20.86 1.50 9.07
N ARG A 291 -21.75 0.64 9.58
CA ARG A 291 -23.17 0.96 9.73
C ARG A 291 -23.40 1.34 11.18
N SER A 292 -23.60 2.63 11.40
CA SER A 292 -24.12 3.18 12.63
C SER A 292 -25.48 2.55 12.94
N THR A 293 -25.54 1.75 14.00
CA THR A 293 -26.78 1.37 14.66
C THR A 293 -27.10 2.41 15.73
N GLY A 294 -27.87 3.44 15.36
CA GLY A 294 -28.80 4.09 16.30
C GLY A 294 -30.18 3.76 15.75
N GLY A 295 -31.15 3.24 16.47
CA GLY A 295 -31.48 3.33 17.88
C GLY A 295 -33.01 3.30 17.87
N ARG A 296 -33.59 2.24 18.42
CA ARG A 296 -35.04 1.98 18.45
C ARG A 296 -35.76 3.00 19.35
N GLY A 297 -37.00 3.30 18.99
CA GLY A 297 -38.15 3.14 19.88
C GLY A 297 -38.57 4.36 20.68
N GLY A 298 -39.79 4.81 20.40
CA GLY A 298 -40.57 5.84 21.07
C GLY A 298 -41.73 6.22 20.17
#